data_AF-A0A820GIB0-F1
#
_entry.id   AF-A0A820GIB0-F1
#
_cell.length_a   1.000
_cell.length_b   1.000
_cell.length_c   1.000
_cell.angle_alpha   90.00
_cell.angle_beta   90.00
_cell.angle_gamma   90.00
#
_symmetry.space_group_name_H-M   'P 1'
#
loop_
_entity.id
_entity.type
_entity.pdbx_description
1 polymer ?
#
loop_
_entity_poly.entity_id
_entity_poly.type
_entity_poly.pdbx_seq_one_letter_code
_entity_poly.pdbx_strand_id
1 'polypeptide(L)' 'MTATKPNVIFVLGAPGAGKGTQCDRITK' A
#
# COMPACT_ATOMS: atom_id res chain seq x y z
N MET A 1 -20.51 12.88 -14.30
CA MET A 1 -20.21 12.18 -13.03
C MET A 1 -19.16 11.13 -13.30
N THR A 2 -17.87 11.47 -13.18
CA THR A 2 -16.79 10.49 -13.36
C THR A 2 -16.57 9.78 -12.04
N ALA A 3 -16.82 8.47 -11.99
CA ALA A 3 -16.49 7.66 -10.82
C ALA A 3 -14.97 7.65 -10.62
N THR A 4 -14.52 8.04 -9.42
CA THR A 4 -13.11 7.96 -9.04
C THR A 4 -12.72 6.49 -8.92
N LYS A 5 -11.66 6.09 -9.64
CA LYS A 5 -11.13 4.72 -9.53
C LYS A 5 -10.43 4.55 -8.18
N PRO A 6 -10.50 3.37 -7.56
CA PRO A 6 -9.76 3.11 -6.33
C PRO A 6 -8.25 3.10 -6.59
N ASN A 7 -7.48 3.58 -5.62
CA ASN A 7 -6.03 3.47 -5.61
C ASN A 7 -5.63 2.13 -5.00
N VAL A 8 -5.02 1.25 -5.79
CA VAL A 8 -4.58 -0.09 -5.36
C VAL A 8 -3.06 -0.14 -5.44
N ILE A 9 -2.41 -0.48 -4.32
CA ILE A 9 -0.95 -0.50 -4.19
C ILE A 9 -0.51 -1.89 -3.73
N PHE A 10 0.46 -2.47 -4.42
CA PHE A 10 1.09 -3.74 -4.04
C PHE A 10 2.44 -3.48 -3.38
N VAL A 11 2.59 -3.91 -2.13
CA VAL A 11 3.84 -3.78 -1.37
C VAL A 11 4.58 -5.12 -1.43
N LEU A 12 5.70 -5.16 -2.17
CA LEU A 12 6.50 -6.37 -2.41
C LEU A 12 7.82 -6.33 -1.63
N GLY A 13 8.42 -7.51 -1.40
CA GLY A 13 9.75 -7.62 -0.79
C GLY A 13 9.98 -8.93 -0.02
N ALA A 14 11.25 -9.22 0.27
CA ALA A 14 11.69 -10.39 1.03
C ALA A 14 11.14 -10.42 2.49
N PRO A 15 11.25 -11.55 3.22
CA PRO A 15 11.00 -11.59 4.66
C PRO A 15 11.86 -10.54 5.40
N GLY A 16 11.28 -9.84 6.38
CA GLY A 16 11.97 -8.79 7.14
C GLY A 16 12.12 -7.42 6.45
N ALA A 17 11.69 -7.25 5.19
CA ALA A 17 11.81 -5.99 4.44
C ALA A 17 10.92 -4.82 4.94
N GLY A 18 10.24 -4.96 6.08
CA GLY A 18 9.44 -3.87 6.68
C GLY A 18 8.12 -3.56 5.97
N LYS A 19 7.55 -4.48 5.18
CA LYS A 19 6.29 -4.27 4.44
C LYS A 19 5.13 -3.79 5.32
N GLY A 20 4.97 -4.37 6.50
CA GLY A 20 3.91 -3.96 7.46
C GLY A 20 4.06 -2.51 7.91
N THR A 21 5.27 -2.10 8.29
CA THR A 21 5.58 -0.71 8.66
C THR A 21 5.31 0.26 7.51
N GLN A 22 5.60 -0.14 6.26
CA GLN A 22 5.29 0.67 5.09
C GLN A 22 3.78 0.74 4.84
N CYS A 23 3.04 -0.36 4.98
CA CYS A 23 1.58 -0.35 4.89
C CYS A 23 0.98 0.64 5.91
N ASP A 24 1.41 0.60 7.17
CA ASP A 24 0.91 1.50 8.21
C ASP A 24 1.15 2.99 7.90
N ARG A 25 2.27 3.30 7.23
CA ARG A 25 2.60 4.67 6.79
C ARG A 25 1.79 5.11 5.57
N ILE A 26 1.45 4.18 4.68
CA ILE A 26 0.66 4.46 3.48
C ILE A 26 -0.82 4.65 3.83
N THR A 27 -1.31 3.95 4.87
CA THR A 27 -2.71 4.04 5.31
C THR A 27 -3.03 5.23 6.22
N LYS A 28 -2.00 5.85 6.82
CA LYS A 28 -2.14 7.09 7.61
C LYS A 28 -2.14 8.31 6.71
#